data_AF-A0A7W6DK34-F1
#
_entry.id   AF-A0A7W6DK34-F1
#
_cell.length_a   1.000
_cell.length_b   1.000
_cell.length_c   1.000
_cell.angle_alpha   90.00
_cell.angle_beta   90.00
_cell.angle_gamma   90.00
#
_symmetry.space_group_name_H-M   'P 1'
#
loop_
_entity.id
_entity.type
_entity.pdbx_description
1 polymer ?
#
loop_
_entity_poly.entity_id
_entity_poly.type
_entity_poly.pdbx_seq_one_letter_code
_entity_poly.pdbx_strand_id
1 'polypeptide(L)'
;MPNWILNTVGALALVALPNAGSAGTAPTIFAPENVPALRQQAQAVAATAVSVEDARKIALVIVDDASRRPDGTLEQIEADQSLVMDLAKQTGNDPEIMAVHANLVGIEAGIEQDLIRVLTLAKASSRALDKLVRDNPDNGGVLMQRGLNALHAPKIAGRIQIAIDDFETLSTGEFHLTDELNAQVQLLLAQSLIKAERTQDAQPLLASVAEADVPQWSDAARSILAGL
;
A
#
# COMPACT_ATOMS: atom_id res chain seq x y z
N MET A 1 72.11 20.56 21.59
CA MET A 1 72.17 19.26 20.85
C MET A 1 70.83 18.55 21.00
N PRO A 2 70.35 17.81 19.99
CA PRO A 2 69.08 18.13 19.35
C PRO A 2 67.96 17.06 19.51
N ASN A 3 66.73 17.48 19.16
CA ASN A 3 65.80 16.79 18.25
C ASN A 3 64.81 15.70 18.78
N TRP A 4 63.50 16.01 18.80
CA TRP A 4 62.42 15.54 17.88
C TRP A 4 61.03 15.40 18.56
N ILE A 5 60.03 15.75 17.76
CA ILE A 5 58.58 15.83 17.90
C ILE A 5 57.93 14.43 18.06
N LEU A 6 56.78 14.34 18.76
CA LEU A 6 55.51 13.81 18.21
C LEU A 6 54.32 14.01 19.16
N ASN A 7 53.29 14.65 18.59
CA ASN A 7 51.95 14.83 19.13
C ASN A 7 51.27 13.48 19.40
N THR A 8 50.41 13.42 20.42
CA THR A 8 49.30 12.47 20.44
C THR A 8 48.01 13.19 20.83
N VAL A 9 47.08 13.15 19.89
CA VAL A 9 45.77 13.77 19.86
C VAL A 9 44.86 13.10 20.89
N GLY A 10 44.11 13.92 21.63
CA GLY A 10 43.10 13.47 22.59
C GLY A 10 41.96 12.73 21.90
N ALA A 11 41.59 11.58 22.46
CA ALA A 11 40.43 10.83 22.07
C ALA A 11 39.15 11.58 22.49
N LEU A 12 38.46 12.17 21.51
CA LEU A 12 37.06 12.56 21.64
C LEU A 12 36.22 11.29 21.61
N ALA A 13 35.63 10.94 22.75
CA ALA A 13 34.59 9.92 22.83
C ALA A 13 33.36 10.44 22.06
N LEU A 14 33.16 9.92 20.85
CA LEU A 14 31.93 10.07 20.09
C LEU A 14 30.85 9.26 20.82
N VAL A 15 30.02 9.92 21.61
CA VAL A 15 28.77 9.33 22.11
C VAL A 15 27.87 9.20 20.88
N ALA A 16 27.78 7.99 20.35
CA ALA A 16 26.78 7.65 19.34
C ALA A 16 25.40 7.84 19.98
N LEU A 17 24.71 8.90 19.60
CA LEU A 17 23.28 9.04 19.84
C LEU A 17 22.59 7.84 19.17
N PRO A 18 21.62 7.18 19.82
CA PRO A 18 20.79 6.20 19.12
C PRO A 18 20.16 6.89 17.91
N ASN A 19 20.29 6.26 16.74
CA ASN A 19 19.53 6.64 15.55
C ASN A 19 18.06 6.71 15.95
N ALA A 20 17.51 7.93 16.04
CA ALA A 20 16.08 8.11 15.92
C ALA A 20 15.74 7.75 14.48
N GLY A 21 15.52 6.46 14.21
CA GLY A 21 14.94 6.03 12.96
C GLY A 21 13.66 6.83 12.77
N SER A 22 13.53 7.55 11.67
CA SER A 22 12.26 8.21 11.36
C SER A 22 11.21 7.10 11.29
N ALA A 23 10.23 7.13 12.17
CA ALA A 23 9.09 6.23 12.09
C ALA A 23 8.49 6.32 10.68
N GLY A 24 8.18 5.17 10.08
CA GLY A 24 7.58 5.12 8.75
C GLY A 24 6.24 5.85 8.73
N THR A 25 5.83 6.32 7.55
CA THR A 25 4.52 6.98 7.41
C THR A 25 3.45 5.90 7.32
N ALA A 26 2.49 5.89 8.24
CA ALA A 26 1.37 4.95 8.22
C ALA A 26 0.62 4.99 6.87
N PRO A 27 0.09 3.85 6.37
CA PRO A 27 -0.87 3.86 5.27
C PRO A 27 -2.09 4.74 5.61
N THR A 28 -2.63 5.42 4.61
CA THR A 28 -3.87 6.19 4.79
C THR A 28 -5.05 5.24 4.99
N ILE A 29 -5.85 5.47 6.03
CA ILE A 29 -7.04 4.65 6.35
C ILE A 29 -8.18 4.98 5.37
N PHE A 30 -8.86 3.93 4.93
CA PHE A 30 -10.02 4.01 4.05
C PHE A 30 -11.25 3.46 4.76
N ALA A 31 -12.19 4.33 5.12
CA ALA A 31 -13.49 3.96 5.69
C ALA A 31 -14.60 4.07 4.61
N PRO A 32 -15.39 3.00 4.36
CA PRO A 32 -16.36 2.95 3.25
C PRO A 32 -17.49 3.99 3.32
N GLU A 33 -17.83 4.50 4.51
CA GLU A 33 -18.98 5.41 4.67
C GLU A 33 -18.86 6.75 3.92
N ASN A 34 -17.66 7.17 3.53
CA ASN A 34 -17.41 8.48 2.91
C ASN A 34 -17.27 8.44 1.38
N VAL A 35 -17.38 7.25 0.77
CA VAL A 35 -17.10 7.01 -0.66
C VAL A 35 -17.91 7.93 -1.60
N PRO A 36 -19.24 8.10 -1.45
CA PRO A 36 -20.01 8.97 -2.36
C PRO A 36 -19.64 10.46 -2.25
N ALA A 37 -19.37 10.94 -1.03
CA ALA A 37 -19.01 12.33 -0.78
C ALA A 37 -17.60 12.64 -1.32
N LEU A 38 -16.64 11.73 -1.09
CA LEU A 38 -15.28 11.84 -1.62
C LEU A 38 -15.25 11.75 -3.14
N ARG A 39 -16.13 10.96 -3.76
CA ARG A 39 -16.29 10.90 -5.23
C ARG A 39 -16.87 12.19 -5.80
N GLN A 40 -17.87 12.78 -5.13
CA GLN A 40 -18.41 14.08 -5.52
C GLN A 40 -17.36 15.19 -5.36
N GLN A 41 -16.54 15.11 -4.31
CA GLN A 41 -15.41 16.01 -4.09
C GLN A 41 -14.36 15.84 -5.19
N ALA A 42 -13.99 14.61 -5.59
CA ALA A 42 -13.06 14.31 -6.68
C ALA A 42 -13.42 15.02 -7.99
N GLN A 43 -14.71 15.07 -8.33
CA GLN A 43 -15.21 15.77 -9.52
C GLN A 43 -15.14 17.30 -9.39
N ALA A 44 -15.13 17.82 -8.17
CA ALA A 44 -14.98 19.25 -7.86
C ALA A 44 -13.52 19.69 -7.64
N VAL A 45 -12.58 18.75 -7.44
CA VAL A 45 -11.16 19.03 -7.18
C VAL A 45 -10.47 19.83 -8.29
N ALA A 46 -11.03 19.83 -9.52
CA ALA A 46 -10.52 20.67 -10.61
C ALA A 46 -10.48 22.19 -10.29
N ALA A 47 -11.13 22.66 -9.21
CA ALA A 47 -11.24 24.08 -8.88
C ALA A 47 -10.51 24.54 -7.59
N THR A 48 -10.00 23.66 -6.73
CA THR A 48 -9.44 24.04 -5.41
C THR A 48 -8.31 23.13 -4.95
N ALA A 49 -7.29 23.72 -4.31
CA ALA A 49 -6.21 22.97 -3.68
C ALA A 49 -6.75 22.04 -2.58
N VAL A 50 -6.35 20.77 -2.65
CA VAL A 50 -6.73 19.72 -1.69
C VAL A 50 -5.52 19.40 -0.80
N SER A 51 -5.76 19.07 0.47
CA SER A 51 -4.69 18.60 1.35
C SER A 51 -4.12 17.26 0.87
N VAL A 52 -2.86 16.95 1.19
CA VAL A 52 -2.25 15.65 0.80
C VAL A 52 -3.05 14.48 1.38
N GLU A 53 -3.52 14.60 2.62
CA GLU A 53 -4.30 13.55 3.29
C GLU A 53 -5.65 13.32 2.61
N ASP A 54 -6.39 14.38 2.27
CA ASP A 54 -7.67 14.26 1.58
C ASP A 54 -7.47 13.71 0.17
N ALA A 55 -6.42 14.13 -0.54
CA ALA A 55 -6.10 13.63 -1.87
C ALA A 55 -5.78 12.12 -1.85
N ARG A 56 -5.06 11.63 -0.82
CA ARG A 56 -4.83 10.19 -0.61
C ARG A 56 -6.14 9.44 -0.38
N LYS A 57 -7.02 9.95 0.51
CA LYS A 57 -8.34 9.34 0.77
C LYS A 57 -9.19 9.27 -0.50
N ILE A 58 -9.22 10.36 -1.28
CA ILE A 58 -9.96 10.40 -2.55
C ILE A 58 -9.38 9.38 -3.53
N ALA A 59 -8.05 9.31 -3.68
CA ALA A 59 -7.42 8.34 -4.58
C ALA A 59 -7.77 6.89 -4.16
N LEU A 60 -7.71 6.58 -2.87
CA LEU A 60 -8.06 5.25 -2.34
C LEU A 60 -9.53 4.88 -2.62
N VAL A 61 -10.45 5.83 -2.51
CA VAL A 61 -11.86 5.63 -2.90
C VAL A 61 -11.98 5.28 -4.37
N ILE A 62 -11.28 6.03 -5.24
CA ILE A 62 -11.36 5.82 -6.69
C ILE A 62 -10.89 4.41 -7.07
N VAL A 63 -9.79 3.92 -6.49
CA VAL A 63 -9.28 2.57 -6.81
C VAL A 63 -10.13 1.46 -6.20
N ASP A 64 -10.66 1.65 -4.99
CA ASP A 64 -11.58 0.68 -4.37
C ASP A 64 -12.85 0.54 -5.20
N ASP A 65 -13.46 1.67 -5.59
CA ASP A 65 -14.60 1.73 -6.49
C ASP A 65 -14.30 1.05 -7.83
N ALA A 66 -13.13 1.33 -8.40
CA ALA A 66 -12.71 0.71 -9.65
C ALA A 66 -12.61 -0.80 -9.56
N SER A 67 -12.05 -1.33 -8.46
CA SER A 67 -11.86 -2.76 -8.24
C SER A 67 -13.17 -3.54 -8.05
N ARG A 68 -14.25 -2.85 -7.65
CA ARG A 68 -15.56 -3.46 -7.34
C ARG A 68 -16.58 -3.34 -8.46
N ARG A 69 -16.29 -2.64 -9.56
CA ARG A 69 -17.21 -2.49 -10.69
C ARG A 69 -17.21 -3.76 -11.55
N PRO A 70 -18.30 -4.55 -11.57
CA PRO A 70 -18.36 -5.76 -12.40
C PRO A 70 -18.38 -5.45 -13.91
N ASP A 71 -18.91 -4.29 -14.29
CA ASP A 71 -19.08 -3.85 -15.69
C ASP A 71 -18.23 -2.61 -16.02
N GLY A 72 -17.05 -2.47 -15.41
CA GLY A 72 -16.16 -1.33 -15.64
C GLY A 72 -15.67 -1.25 -17.09
N THR A 73 -15.75 -0.07 -17.71
CA THR A 73 -15.26 0.15 -19.09
C THR A 73 -13.84 0.73 -19.11
N LEU A 74 -13.13 0.57 -20.23
CA LEU A 74 -11.81 1.21 -20.43
C LEU A 74 -11.89 2.74 -20.28
N GLU A 75 -12.93 3.37 -20.84
CA GLU A 75 -13.14 4.81 -20.71
C GLU A 75 -13.28 5.25 -19.25
N GLN A 76 -13.97 4.45 -18.43
CA GLN A 76 -14.12 4.73 -17.00
C GLN A 76 -12.81 4.60 -16.25
N ILE A 77 -12.00 3.55 -16.51
CA ILE A 77 -10.72 3.40 -15.82
C ILE A 77 -9.72 4.49 -16.25
N GLU A 78 -9.74 4.90 -17.52
CA GLU A 78 -8.90 5.99 -18.02
C GLU A 78 -9.28 7.33 -17.38
N ALA A 79 -10.58 7.59 -17.18
CA ALA A 79 -11.06 8.76 -16.44
C ALA A 79 -10.58 8.74 -14.97
N ASP A 80 -10.68 7.59 -14.30
CA ASP A 80 -10.21 7.42 -12.93
C ASP A 80 -8.68 7.60 -12.81
N GLN A 81 -7.92 7.06 -13.76
CA GLN A 81 -6.47 7.28 -13.85
C GLN A 81 -6.14 8.78 -14.00
N SER A 82 -6.87 9.50 -14.87
CA SER A 82 -6.68 10.94 -15.05
C SER A 82 -6.95 11.71 -13.76
N LEU A 83 -8.04 11.41 -13.05
CA LEU A 83 -8.39 12.05 -11.80
C LEU A 83 -7.31 11.83 -10.72
N VAL A 84 -6.84 10.59 -10.57
CA VAL A 84 -5.77 10.28 -9.60
C VAL A 84 -4.45 10.96 -9.99
N MET A 85 -4.12 11.05 -11.27
CA MET A 85 -2.94 11.79 -11.72
C MET A 85 -3.03 13.29 -11.46
N ASP A 86 -4.22 13.87 -11.54
CA ASP A 86 -4.40 15.28 -11.22
C ASP A 86 -4.30 15.54 -9.71
N LEU A 87 -4.79 14.62 -8.87
CA LEU A 87 -4.54 14.64 -7.42
C LEU A 87 -3.04 14.53 -7.10
N ALA A 88 -2.32 13.65 -7.78
CA ALA A 88 -0.88 13.50 -7.61
C ALA A 88 -0.15 14.81 -7.95
N LYS A 89 -0.47 15.45 -9.08
CA LYS A 89 0.16 16.73 -9.47
C LYS A 89 -0.08 17.83 -8.44
N GLN A 90 -1.30 17.94 -7.91
CA GLN A 90 -1.66 18.94 -6.91
C GLN A 90 -0.91 18.77 -5.58
N THR A 91 -0.49 17.55 -5.28
CA THR A 91 0.19 17.17 -4.03
C THR A 91 1.69 16.99 -4.18
N GLY A 92 2.28 17.38 -5.32
CA GLY A 92 3.72 17.25 -5.54
C GLY A 92 4.17 15.83 -5.91
N ASN A 93 3.31 15.07 -6.57
CA ASN A 93 3.48 13.65 -6.91
C ASN A 93 3.64 12.76 -5.68
N ASP A 94 2.72 12.90 -4.72
CA ASP A 94 2.71 12.09 -3.51
C ASP A 94 2.85 10.58 -3.84
N PRO A 95 3.80 9.86 -3.21
CA PRO A 95 4.13 8.50 -3.61
C PRO A 95 3.00 7.49 -3.35
N GLU A 96 2.15 7.72 -2.34
CA GLU A 96 1.00 6.86 -2.06
C GLU A 96 -0.08 7.03 -3.14
N ILE A 97 -0.35 8.26 -3.57
CA ILE A 97 -1.26 8.54 -4.70
C ILE A 97 -0.70 7.95 -6.01
N MET A 98 0.60 8.05 -6.24
CA MET A 98 1.24 7.43 -7.40
C MET A 98 1.15 5.89 -7.37
N ALA A 99 1.19 5.28 -6.18
CA ALA A 99 1.00 3.85 -6.01
C ALA A 99 -0.45 3.43 -6.31
N VAL A 100 -1.43 4.24 -5.88
CA VAL A 100 -2.84 4.06 -6.25
C VAL A 100 -3.04 4.12 -7.76
N HIS A 101 -2.43 5.11 -8.44
CA HIS A 101 -2.48 5.19 -9.90
C HIS A 101 -1.91 3.93 -10.56
N ALA A 102 -0.78 3.41 -10.07
CA ALA A 102 -0.20 2.18 -10.59
C ALA A 102 -1.14 0.96 -10.41
N ASN A 103 -1.95 0.93 -9.35
CA ASN A 103 -2.99 -0.08 -9.18
C ASN A 103 -4.15 0.08 -10.17
N LEU A 104 -4.57 1.31 -10.51
CA LEU A 104 -5.55 1.55 -11.57
C LEU A 104 -5.07 1.03 -12.94
N VAL A 105 -3.78 1.16 -13.26
CA VAL A 105 -3.18 0.54 -14.47
C VAL A 105 -3.27 -1.00 -14.41
N GLY A 106 -3.12 -1.58 -13.22
CA GLY A 106 -3.32 -3.02 -13.01
C GLY A 106 -4.77 -3.45 -13.21
N ILE A 107 -5.74 -2.63 -12.80
CA ILE A 107 -7.17 -2.85 -13.03
C ILE A 107 -7.50 -2.71 -14.53
N GLU A 108 -6.92 -1.74 -15.24
CA GLU A 108 -7.03 -1.63 -16.70
C GLU A 108 -6.60 -2.93 -17.39
N ALA A 109 -5.49 -3.54 -16.93
CA ALA A 109 -5.05 -4.83 -17.45
C ALA A 109 -6.09 -5.94 -17.25
N GLY A 110 -6.92 -5.88 -16.20
CA GLY A 110 -7.96 -6.86 -15.92
C GLY A 110 -9.22 -6.75 -16.79
N ILE A 111 -9.44 -5.57 -17.40
CA ILE A 111 -10.59 -5.32 -18.30
C ILE A 111 -10.22 -5.35 -19.79
N GLU A 112 -8.93 -5.31 -20.10
CA GLU A 112 -8.42 -5.37 -21.47
C GLU A 112 -8.62 -6.76 -22.10
N GLN A 113 -8.88 -6.79 -23.42
CA GLN A 113 -9.09 -8.02 -24.19
C GLN A 113 -7.87 -8.44 -24.98
N ASP A 114 -7.01 -7.48 -25.37
CA ASP A 114 -5.76 -7.78 -26.06
C ASP A 114 -4.70 -8.31 -25.09
N LEU A 115 -4.31 -9.57 -25.24
CA LEU A 115 -3.37 -10.25 -24.33
C LEU A 115 -2.00 -9.55 -24.25
N ILE A 116 -1.51 -8.95 -25.33
CA ILE A 116 -0.22 -8.25 -25.33
C ILE A 116 -0.34 -6.99 -24.46
N ARG A 117 -1.45 -6.25 -24.60
CA ARG A 117 -1.74 -5.08 -23.78
C ARG A 117 -1.98 -5.44 -22.32
N VAL A 118 -2.72 -6.51 -22.02
CA VAL A 118 -2.87 -7.07 -20.66
C VAL A 118 -1.51 -7.27 -20.00
N LEU A 119 -0.61 -8.01 -20.67
CA LEU A 119 0.74 -8.29 -20.13
C LEU A 119 1.58 -7.02 -19.97
N THR A 120 1.45 -6.08 -20.90
CA THR A 120 2.17 -4.80 -20.86
C THR A 120 1.73 -3.94 -19.69
N LEU A 121 0.42 -3.78 -19.50
CA LEU A 121 -0.18 -3.00 -18.42
C LEU A 121 0.11 -3.63 -17.04
N ALA A 122 -0.09 -4.95 -16.89
CA ALA A 122 0.21 -5.64 -15.64
C ALA A 122 1.69 -5.48 -15.24
N LYS A 123 2.60 -5.59 -16.21
CA LYS A 123 4.05 -5.39 -15.98
C LYS A 123 4.39 -3.94 -15.67
N ALA A 124 3.73 -2.98 -16.32
CA ALA A 124 3.92 -1.56 -16.05
C ALA A 124 3.48 -1.21 -14.62
N SER A 125 2.29 -1.67 -14.21
CA SER A 125 1.75 -1.54 -12.85
C SER A 125 2.74 -2.09 -11.81
N SER A 126 3.14 -3.37 -11.93
CA SER A 126 4.09 -4.00 -11.00
C SER A 126 5.43 -3.26 -10.93
N ARG A 127 6.01 -2.85 -12.07
CA ARG A 127 7.30 -2.13 -12.09
C ARG A 127 7.22 -0.75 -11.46
N ALA A 128 6.10 -0.04 -11.64
CA ALA A 128 5.89 1.26 -11.03
C ALA A 128 5.84 1.12 -9.50
N LEU A 129 5.10 0.13 -8.99
CA LEU A 129 5.03 -0.16 -7.54
C LEU A 129 6.37 -0.61 -6.97
N ASP A 130 7.08 -1.50 -7.66
CA ASP A 130 8.42 -1.96 -7.24
C ASP A 130 9.41 -0.78 -7.14
N LYS A 131 9.33 0.17 -8.09
CA LYS A 131 10.12 1.40 -8.06
C LYS A 131 9.70 2.31 -6.91
N LEU A 132 8.40 2.51 -6.69
CA LEU A 132 7.91 3.40 -5.63
C LEU A 132 8.34 2.91 -4.25
N VAL A 133 8.25 1.60 -3.95
CA VAL A 133 8.72 1.04 -2.67
C VAL A 133 10.24 1.21 -2.54
N ARG A 134 11.00 0.92 -3.59
CA ARG A 134 12.47 1.10 -3.55
C ARG A 134 12.86 2.54 -3.24
N ASP A 135 12.14 3.50 -3.80
CA ASP A 135 12.44 4.92 -3.64
C ASP A 135 11.85 5.49 -2.33
N ASN A 136 10.84 4.84 -1.74
CA ASN A 136 10.12 5.26 -0.54
C ASN A 136 9.87 4.07 0.41
N PRO A 137 10.93 3.42 0.94
CA PRO A 137 10.78 2.17 1.70
C PRO A 137 9.99 2.36 3.01
N ASP A 138 10.07 3.56 3.59
CA ASP A 138 9.41 3.90 4.86
C ASP A 138 8.00 4.49 4.66
N ASN A 139 7.42 4.35 3.46
CA ASN A 139 6.05 4.78 3.18
C ASN A 139 5.10 3.58 3.20
N GLY A 140 4.34 3.45 4.30
CA GLY A 140 3.42 2.35 4.51
C GLY A 140 2.28 2.32 3.49
N GLY A 141 1.84 3.47 2.99
CA GLY A 141 0.86 3.55 1.90
C GLY A 141 1.36 2.87 0.62
N VAL A 142 2.61 3.12 0.24
CA VAL A 142 3.22 2.49 -0.94
C VAL A 142 3.38 0.98 -0.74
N LEU A 143 3.82 0.54 0.45
CA LEU A 143 3.90 -0.89 0.80
C LEU A 143 2.53 -1.56 0.72
N MET A 144 1.49 -0.93 1.29
CA MET A 144 0.11 -1.42 1.26
C MET A 144 -0.36 -1.60 -0.18
N GLN A 145 -0.16 -0.59 -1.04
CA GLN A 145 -0.58 -0.66 -2.44
C GLN A 145 0.18 -1.73 -3.25
N ARG A 146 1.48 -1.91 -3.03
CA ARG A 146 2.27 -2.97 -3.67
C ARG A 146 1.85 -4.36 -3.17
N GLY A 147 1.62 -4.50 -1.87
CA GLY A 147 1.16 -5.74 -1.25
C GLY A 147 -0.20 -6.18 -1.80
N LEU A 148 -1.16 -5.26 -1.92
CA LEU A 148 -2.46 -5.52 -2.55
C LEU A 148 -2.32 -5.98 -4.01
N ASN A 149 -1.52 -5.27 -4.80
CA ASN A 149 -1.23 -5.66 -6.19
C ASN A 149 -0.68 -7.09 -6.29
N ALA A 150 0.31 -7.39 -5.46
CA ALA A 150 0.97 -8.69 -5.42
C ALA A 150 0.04 -9.81 -4.92
N LEU A 151 -0.81 -9.53 -3.92
CA LEU A 151 -1.82 -10.45 -3.42
C LEU A 151 -2.84 -10.81 -4.49
N HIS A 152 -3.25 -9.87 -5.35
CA HIS A 152 -4.23 -10.14 -6.40
C HIS A 152 -3.63 -10.65 -7.72
N ALA A 153 -2.31 -10.53 -7.92
CA ALA A 153 -1.64 -11.06 -9.10
C ALA A 153 -1.84 -12.59 -9.28
N PRO A 154 -1.90 -13.10 -10.53
CA PRO A 154 -2.04 -14.54 -10.75
C PRO A 154 -0.82 -15.31 -10.23
N LYS A 155 -1.01 -16.56 -9.77
CA LYS A 155 0.08 -17.39 -9.21
C LYS A 155 1.31 -17.46 -10.13
N ILE A 156 1.11 -17.53 -11.45
CA ILE A 156 2.20 -17.58 -12.44
C ILE A 156 3.09 -16.33 -12.46
N ALA A 157 2.61 -15.19 -11.94
CA ALA A 157 3.42 -13.98 -11.82
C ALA A 157 4.47 -14.08 -10.70
N GLY A 158 4.35 -15.05 -9.78
CA GLY A 158 5.34 -15.30 -8.73
C GLY A 158 5.47 -14.18 -7.70
N ARG A 159 4.43 -13.34 -7.53
CA ARG A 159 4.49 -12.15 -6.66
C ARG A 159 4.01 -12.37 -5.23
N ILE A 160 3.54 -13.57 -4.87
CA ILE A 160 2.90 -13.78 -3.56
C ILE A 160 3.85 -13.50 -2.38
N GLN A 161 5.14 -13.79 -2.53
CA GLN A 161 6.13 -13.48 -1.49
C GLN A 161 6.25 -11.96 -1.25
N ILE A 162 6.11 -11.14 -2.30
CA ILE A 162 6.14 -9.67 -2.16
C ILE A 162 4.97 -9.20 -1.28
N ALA A 163 3.79 -9.79 -1.45
CA ALA A 163 2.64 -9.45 -0.60
C ALA A 163 2.89 -9.82 0.87
N ILE A 164 3.44 -11.01 1.12
CA ILE A 164 3.81 -11.45 2.47
C ILE A 164 4.82 -10.48 3.09
N ASP A 165 5.92 -10.20 2.37
CA ASP A 165 6.98 -9.31 2.86
C ASP A 165 6.45 -7.90 3.18
N ASP A 166 5.60 -7.34 2.32
CA ASP A 166 5.03 -6.00 2.52
C ASP A 166 4.09 -5.95 3.72
N PHE A 167 3.20 -6.93 3.89
CA PHE A 167 2.28 -6.95 5.02
C PHE A 167 2.95 -7.35 6.33
N GLU A 168 3.98 -8.20 6.30
CA GLU A 168 4.84 -8.46 7.47
C GLU A 168 5.57 -7.19 7.88
N THR A 169 6.13 -6.44 6.93
CA THR A 169 6.81 -5.15 7.18
C THR A 169 5.85 -4.14 7.79
N LEU A 170 4.62 -4.01 7.28
CA LEU A 170 3.61 -3.12 7.88
C LEU A 170 3.24 -3.53 9.32
N SER A 171 3.41 -4.80 9.67
CA SER A 171 3.08 -5.35 10.99
C SER A 171 4.21 -5.21 12.03
N THR A 172 5.39 -4.69 11.67
CA THR A 172 6.57 -4.62 12.57
C THR A 172 6.45 -3.58 13.69
N GLY A 173 5.38 -2.77 13.70
CA GLY A 173 5.17 -1.68 14.65
C GLY A 173 5.83 -0.35 14.25
N GLU A 174 6.61 -0.33 13.16
CA GLU A 174 7.33 0.85 12.67
C GLU A 174 6.41 1.94 12.08
N PHE A 175 5.18 1.58 11.71
CA PHE A 175 4.23 2.44 11.00
C PHE A 175 3.10 3.00 11.87
N HIS A 176 3.11 2.77 13.20
CA HIS A 176 2.07 3.24 14.15
C HIS A 176 0.64 3.12 13.61
N LEU A 177 0.22 1.90 13.28
CA LEU A 177 -1.12 1.64 12.74
C LEU A 177 -2.21 1.84 13.80
N THR A 178 -3.38 2.31 13.39
CA THR A 178 -4.59 2.22 14.21
C THR A 178 -5.03 0.76 14.35
N ASP A 179 -5.87 0.46 15.34
CA ASP A 179 -6.41 -0.90 15.52
C ASP A 179 -7.12 -1.41 14.27
N GLU A 180 -7.87 -0.54 13.59
CA GLU A 180 -8.57 -0.85 12.35
C GLU A 180 -7.60 -1.22 11.22
N LEU A 181 -6.57 -0.40 11.01
CA LEU A 181 -5.59 -0.62 9.95
C LEU A 181 -4.72 -1.84 10.25
N ASN A 182 -4.39 -2.06 11.51
CA ASN A 182 -3.69 -3.26 11.95
C ASN A 182 -4.53 -4.53 11.69
N ALA A 183 -5.83 -4.52 12.00
CA ALA A 183 -6.73 -5.62 11.70
C ALA A 183 -6.80 -5.90 10.18
N GLN A 184 -6.89 -4.85 9.37
CA GLN A 184 -6.86 -4.96 7.91
C GLN A 184 -5.54 -5.57 7.40
N VAL A 185 -4.38 -5.07 7.85
CA VAL A 185 -3.06 -5.58 7.45
C VAL A 185 -2.90 -7.05 7.85
N GLN A 186 -3.30 -7.44 9.06
CA GLN A 186 -3.23 -8.83 9.51
C GLN A 186 -4.13 -9.75 8.69
N LEU A 187 -5.34 -9.30 8.32
CA LEU A 187 -6.23 -10.05 7.43
C LEU A 187 -5.61 -10.26 6.04
N LEU A 188 -5.01 -9.22 5.46
CA LEU A 188 -4.34 -9.28 4.15
C LEU A 188 -3.10 -10.18 4.18
N LEU A 189 -2.33 -10.16 5.27
CA LEU A 189 -1.22 -11.08 5.49
C LEU A 189 -1.72 -12.53 5.55
N ALA A 190 -2.78 -12.80 6.32
CA ALA A 190 -3.36 -14.13 6.41
C ALA A 190 -3.85 -14.65 5.05
N GLN A 191 -4.53 -13.81 4.26
CA GLN A 191 -4.93 -14.14 2.89
C GLN A 191 -3.72 -14.45 1.99
N SER A 192 -2.65 -13.68 2.13
CA SER A 192 -1.40 -13.90 1.39
C SER A 192 -0.77 -15.25 1.73
N LEU A 193 -0.72 -15.60 3.02
CA LEU A 193 -0.22 -16.88 3.51
C LEU A 193 -1.08 -18.06 3.01
N ILE A 194 -2.41 -17.94 3.04
CA ILE A 194 -3.32 -18.96 2.48
C ILE A 194 -3.05 -19.16 0.98
N LYS A 195 -2.93 -18.07 0.23
CA LYS A 195 -2.64 -18.13 -1.22
C LYS A 195 -1.27 -18.75 -1.51
N ALA A 196 -0.32 -18.60 -0.60
CA ALA A 196 0.99 -19.26 -0.62
C ALA A 196 0.99 -20.69 -0.03
N GLU A 197 -0.18 -21.27 0.26
CA GLU A 197 -0.34 -22.63 0.80
C GLU A 197 0.27 -22.79 2.22
N ARG A 198 0.43 -21.67 2.94
CA ARG A 198 0.89 -21.58 4.34
C ARG A 198 -0.27 -21.39 5.30
N THR A 199 -1.34 -22.18 5.16
CA THR A 199 -2.58 -22.02 5.94
C THR A 199 -2.37 -22.10 7.46
N GLN A 200 -1.42 -22.92 7.92
CA GLN A 200 -1.10 -23.03 9.35
C GLN A 200 -0.59 -21.72 9.94
N ASP A 201 0.18 -20.95 9.17
CA ASP A 201 0.71 -19.64 9.59
C ASP A 201 -0.39 -18.56 9.57
N ALA A 202 -1.41 -18.73 8.71
CA ALA A 202 -2.52 -17.78 8.58
C ALA A 202 -3.56 -17.88 9.71
N GLN A 203 -3.82 -19.09 10.22
CA GLN A 203 -4.84 -19.32 11.25
C GLN A 203 -4.70 -18.44 12.51
N PRO A 204 -3.51 -18.29 13.14
CA PRO A 204 -3.39 -17.45 14.33
C PRO A 204 -3.66 -15.97 14.04
N LEU A 205 -3.30 -15.48 12.84
CA LEU A 205 -3.60 -14.11 12.43
C LEU A 205 -5.10 -13.90 12.26
N LEU A 206 -5.79 -14.83 11.60
CA LEU A 206 -7.24 -14.76 11.43
C LEU A 206 -7.97 -14.83 12.78
N ALA A 207 -7.51 -15.66 13.71
CA ALA A 207 -8.10 -15.75 15.05
C ALA A 207 -7.95 -14.41 15.81
N SER A 208 -6.75 -13.82 15.77
CA SER A 208 -6.48 -12.49 16.33
C SER A 208 -7.42 -11.42 15.74
N VAL A 209 -7.56 -11.37 14.41
CA VAL A 209 -8.45 -10.39 13.76
C VAL A 209 -9.93 -10.65 14.09
N ALA A 210 -10.36 -11.91 14.18
CA ALA A 210 -11.73 -12.28 14.52
C ALA A 210 -12.16 -11.85 15.94
N GLU A 211 -11.19 -11.75 16.86
CA GLU A 211 -11.37 -11.36 18.26
C GLU A 211 -11.20 -9.85 18.51
N ALA A 212 -10.58 -9.10 17.59
CA ALA A 212 -10.25 -7.68 17.74
C ALA A 212 -11.44 -6.70 17.81
N ASP A 213 -12.67 -7.18 17.62
CA ASP A 213 -13.92 -6.40 17.60
C ASP A 213 -13.88 -5.16 16.68
N VAL A 214 -13.26 -5.33 15.51
CA VAL A 214 -13.24 -4.32 14.45
C VAL A 214 -14.25 -4.74 13.37
N PRO A 215 -15.43 -4.08 13.27
CA PRO A 215 -16.46 -4.45 12.31
C PRO A 215 -15.91 -4.53 10.88
N GLN A 216 -16.56 -5.32 10.01
CA GLN A 216 -16.07 -5.69 8.66
C GLN A 216 -14.85 -6.63 8.66
N TRP A 217 -13.75 -6.29 9.33
CA TRP A 217 -12.53 -7.10 9.31
C TRP A 217 -12.62 -8.34 10.18
N SER A 218 -13.17 -8.21 11.40
CA SER A 218 -13.43 -9.36 12.28
C SER A 218 -14.43 -10.34 11.66
N ASP A 219 -15.47 -9.83 10.98
CA ASP A 219 -16.46 -10.68 10.30
C ASP A 219 -15.85 -11.42 9.11
N ALA A 220 -15.03 -10.74 8.30
CA ALA A 220 -14.30 -11.36 7.20
C ALA A 220 -13.36 -12.46 7.72
N ALA A 221 -12.61 -12.20 8.79
CA ALA A 221 -11.70 -13.18 9.39
C ALA A 221 -12.45 -14.43 9.88
N ARG A 222 -13.58 -14.26 10.58
CA ARG A 222 -14.44 -15.38 11.00
C ARG A 222 -14.96 -16.18 9.81
N SER A 223 -15.40 -15.49 8.76
CA SER A 223 -15.89 -16.17 7.54
C SER A 223 -14.80 -16.99 6.86
N ILE A 224 -13.56 -16.50 6.83
CA ILE A 224 -12.42 -17.24 6.26
C ILE A 224 -12.11 -18.46 7.14
N LEU A 225 -12.02 -18.28 8.47
CA LEU A 225 -11.76 -19.38 9.41
C LEU A 225 -12.79 -20.51 9.30
N ALA A 226 -14.06 -20.17 9.14
CA ALA A 226 -15.12 -21.16 8.99
C ALA A 226 -15.04 -21.97 7.68
N GLY A 227 -14.31 -21.47 6.68
CA GLY A 227 -14.12 -22.12 5.37
C GLY A 227 -12.79 -22.85 5.20
N LEU A 228 -11.87 -22.78 6.18
CA LEU A 228 -10.61 -23.52 6.20
C LEU A 228 -10.80 -24.93 6.77
#